data_AF-A0A8I1SAB0-F1
#
_entry.id   AF-A0A8I1SAB0-F1
#
_cell.length_a   1.000
_cell.length_b   1.000
_cell.length_c   1.000
_cell.angle_alpha   90.00
_cell.angle_beta   90.00
_cell.angle_gamma   90.00
#
_symmetry.space_group_name_H-M   'P 1'
#
loop_
_entity.id
_entity.type
_entity.pdbx_description
1 polymer ?
#
loop_
_entity_poly.entity_id
_entity_poly.type
_entity_poly.pdbx_seq_one_letter_code
_entity_poly.pdbx_strand_id
1 'polypeptide(L)'
;MAGLWALDYLVLAGILVCGVLVVRLKNLNGATMALSGIGTLMTLIFVLLGAPDDAHAEVVIGAITLPVLFLLAIGKTRTDVPDVGDLGEEQGTAEGTDAPPSRSLDDAGTQRSVRSDGSADRG
;
A
#
# COMPACT_ATOMS: atom_id res chain seq x y z
N MET A 1 13.07 -24.26 -39.93
CA MET A 1 13.78 -23.07 -39.40
C MET A 1 12.89 -21.83 -39.30
N ALA A 2 11.96 -21.56 -40.24
CA ALA A 2 11.08 -20.38 -40.19
C ALA A 2 9.99 -20.38 -39.08
N GLY A 3 9.62 -21.55 -38.54
CA GLY A 3 8.49 -21.65 -37.60
C GLY A 3 8.70 -20.93 -36.27
N LEU A 4 9.91 -21.02 -35.69
CA LEU A 4 10.24 -20.33 -34.43
C LEU A 4 10.22 -18.82 -34.60
N TRP A 5 10.80 -18.33 -35.70
CA TRP A 5 10.85 -16.90 -36.03
C TRP A 5 9.45 -16.31 -36.19
N ALA A 6 8.55 -17.04 -36.86
CA ALA A 6 7.16 -16.63 -36.99
C ALA A 6 6.45 -16.53 -35.63
N LEU A 7 6.77 -17.43 -34.69
CA LEU A 7 6.22 -17.41 -33.34
C LEU A 7 6.76 -16.22 -32.53
N ASP A 8 8.06 -15.92 -32.62
CA ASP A 8 8.66 -14.75 -31.97
C ASP A 8 8.00 -13.45 -32.43
N TYR A 9 7.82 -13.27 -33.74
CA TYR A 9 7.13 -12.10 -34.29
C TYR A 9 5.67 -12.02 -33.88
N LEU A 10 4.97 -13.15 -33.80
CA LEU A 10 3.57 -13.19 -33.38
C LEU A 10 3.41 -12.83 -31.90
N VAL A 11 4.29 -13.34 -31.03
CA VAL A 11 4.28 -12.99 -29.60
C VAL A 11 4.63 -11.51 -29.42
N LEU A 12 5.65 -11.01 -30.12
CA LEU A 12 6.04 -9.59 -30.07
C LEU A 12 4.91 -8.66 -30.55
N ALA A 13 4.19 -9.04 -31.61
CA ALA A 13 3.01 -8.32 -32.05
C ALA A 13 1.89 -8.34 -30.98
N GLY A 14 1.68 -9.48 -30.33
CA GLY A 14 0.72 -9.61 -29.21
C GLY A 14 1.06 -8.69 -28.03
N ILE A 15 2.34 -8.61 -27.66
CA ILE A 15 2.82 -7.71 -26.61
C ILE A 15 2.53 -6.25 -26.97
N LEU A 16 2.80 -5.85 -28.21
CA LEU A 16 2.53 -4.49 -28.68
C LEU A 16 1.02 -4.16 -28.61
N VAL A 17 0.17 -5.09 -29.03
CA VAL A 17 -1.29 -4.93 -28.96
C VAL A 17 -1.76 -4.79 -27.51
N CYS A 18 -1.29 -5.64 -26.60
CA CYS A 18 -1.60 -5.52 -25.18
C CYS A 18 -1.08 -4.20 -24.59
N GLY A 19 0.12 -3.75 -24.97
CA GLY A 19 0.70 -2.46 -24.57
C GLY A 19 -0.18 -1.28 -24.98
N VAL A 20 -0.63 -1.26 -26.23
CA VAL A 20 -1.59 -0.24 -26.71
C VAL A 20 -2.90 -0.34 -25.95
N LEU A 21 -3.39 -1.54 -25.68
CA LEU A 21 -4.65 -1.77 -24.99
C LEU A 21 -4.62 -1.26 -23.54
N VAL A 22 -3.52 -1.47 -22.82
CA VAL A 22 -3.30 -0.94 -21.45
C VAL A 22 -3.49 0.58 -21.44
N VAL A 23 -2.89 1.31 -22.38
CA VAL A 23 -2.97 2.78 -22.43
C VAL A 23 -4.35 3.28 -22.90
N ARG A 24 -5.05 2.49 -23.73
CA ARG A 24 -6.36 2.87 -24.28
C ARG A 24 -7.53 2.57 -23.35
N LEU A 25 -7.35 1.71 -22.36
CA LEU A 25 -8.40 1.33 -21.42
C LEU A 25 -8.68 2.47 -20.41
N LYS A 26 -9.89 3.02 -20.47
CA LYS A 26 -10.39 4.02 -19.51
C LYS A 26 -10.66 3.43 -18.11
N ASN A 27 -10.82 2.11 -18.03
CA ASN A 27 -11.07 1.39 -16.78
C ASN A 27 -9.77 0.87 -16.19
N LEU A 28 -9.39 1.36 -15.00
CA LEU A 28 -8.14 0.96 -14.36
C LEU A 28 -8.06 -0.55 -14.10
N ASN A 29 -9.15 -1.19 -13.64
CA ASN A 29 -9.17 -2.65 -13.44
C ASN A 29 -8.90 -3.42 -14.75
N GLY A 30 -9.44 -2.93 -15.86
CA GLY A 30 -9.20 -3.52 -17.18
C GLY A 30 -7.75 -3.31 -17.64
N ALA A 31 -7.20 -2.11 -17.43
CA ALA A 31 -5.81 -1.81 -17.75
C ALA A 31 -4.85 -2.73 -16.97
N THR A 32 -5.15 -3.03 -15.71
CA THR A 32 -4.33 -3.95 -14.90
C THR A 32 -4.41 -5.40 -15.37
N MET A 33 -5.58 -5.86 -15.84
CA MET A 33 -5.70 -7.18 -16.47
C MET A 33 -4.91 -7.25 -17.78
N ALA A 34 -4.95 -6.20 -18.59
CA ALA A 34 -4.14 -6.11 -19.80
C ALA A 34 -2.63 -6.08 -19.48
N LEU A 35 -2.22 -5.44 -18.37
CA LEU A 35 -0.84 -5.45 -17.88
C LEU A 35 -0.37 -6.86 -17.49
N SER A 36 -1.21 -7.65 -16.82
CA SER A 36 -0.92 -9.07 -16.53
C SER A 36 -0.74 -9.88 -17.82
N GLY A 37 -1.53 -9.57 -18.85
CA GLY A 37 -1.38 -10.15 -20.19
C GLY A 37 -0.02 -9.83 -20.83
N ILE A 38 0.48 -8.60 -20.68
CA ILE A 38 1.83 -8.22 -21.14
C ILE A 38 2.90 -9.07 -20.44
N GLY A 39 2.85 -9.17 -19.11
CA GLY A 39 3.80 -9.96 -18.33
C GLY A 39 3.79 -11.45 -18.74
N THR A 40 2.61 -12.02 -18.98
CA THR A 40 2.49 -13.42 -19.43
C THR A 40 3.12 -13.64 -20.82
N LEU A 41 2.90 -12.70 -21.76
CA LEU A 41 3.50 -12.77 -23.09
C LEU A 41 5.02 -12.50 -23.05
N MET A 42 5.48 -11.64 -22.14
CA MET A 42 6.91 -11.41 -21.88
C MET A 42 7.58 -12.68 -21.32
N THR A 43 6.98 -13.35 -20.35
CA THR A 43 7.46 -14.66 -19.88
C THR A 43 7.56 -15.65 -21.03
N LEU A 44 6.53 -15.72 -21.89
CA LEU A 44 6.53 -16.62 -23.04
C LEU A 44 7.72 -16.33 -23.97
N ILE A 45 8.00 -15.07 -24.32
CA ILE A 45 9.13 -14.76 -25.20
C ILE A 45 10.48 -15.08 -24.53
N PHE A 46 10.65 -14.86 -23.23
CA PHE A 46 11.90 -15.25 -22.54
C PHE A 46 12.15 -16.76 -22.54
N VAL A 47 11.10 -17.57 -22.42
CA VAL A 47 11.20 -19.03 -22.59
C VAL A 47 11.65 -19.38 -24.01
N LEU A 48 11.10 -18.72 -25.03
CA LEU A 48 11.48 -18.93 -26.44
C LEU A 48 12.94 -18.53 -26.73
N LEU A 49 13.41 -17.44 -26.11
CA LEU A 49 14.79 -16.96 -26.24
C LEU A 49 15.82 -17.85 -25.51
N GLY A 50 15.36 -18.81 -24.71
CA GLY A 50 16.25 -19.68 -23.92
C GLY A 50 16.82 -19.00 -22.68
N ALA A 51 16.13 -17.99 -22.15
CA ALA A 51 16.47 -17.27 -20.92
C ALA A 51 15.51 -17.67 -19.78
N PRO A 52 15.72 -18.84 -19.14
CA PRO A 52 14.77 -19.38 -18.15
C PRO A 52 14.77 -18.65 -16.81
N ASP A 53 15.89 -18.02 -16.43
CA ASP A 53 15.99 -17.27 -15.17
C ASP A 53 15.15 -15.98 -15.24
N ASP A 54 15.32 -15.22 -16.32
CA ASP A 54 14.53 -14.03 -16.62
C ASP A 54 13.04 -14.36 -16.74
N ALA A 55 12.69 -15.49 -17.35
CA ALA A 55 11.29 -15.94 -17.46
C ALA A 55 10.62 -16.17 -16.09
N HIS A 56 11.35 -16.77 -15.13
CA HIS A 56 10.82 -16.98 -13.77
C HIS A 56 10.67 -15.67 -13.00
N ALA A 57 11.62 -14.74 -13.12
CA ALA A 57 11.49 -13.43 -12.51
C ALA A 57 10.31 -12.66 -13.12
N GLU A 58 10.17 -12.70 -14.44
CA GLU A 58 9.12 -11.99 -15.17
C GLU A 58 7.72 -12.52 -14.85
N VAL A 59 7.52 -13.84 -14.71
CA VAL A 59 6.18 -14.35 -14.38
C VAL A 59 5.75 -13.91 -12.99
N VAL A 60 6.68 -13.84 -12.03
CA VAL A 60 6.39 -13.39 -10.67
C VAL A 60 6.11 -11.88 -10.67
N ILE A 61 6.93 -11.09 -11.35
CA ILE A 61 6.84 -9.63 -11.31
C ILE A 61 5.78 -9.11 -12.28
N GLY A 62 5.92 -9.44 -13.56
CA GLY A 62 5.10 -8.96 -14.67
C GLY A 62 3.67 -9.50 -14.65
N ALA A 63 3.48 -10.81 -14.45
CA ALA A 63 2.14 -11.40 -14.53
C ALA A 63 1.36 -11.33 -13.20
N ILE A 64 2.04 -11.30 -12.05
CA ILE A 64 1.40 -11.40 -10.72
C ILE A 64 1.60 -10.13 -9.89
N THR A 65 2.84 -9.78 -9.55
CA THR A 65 3.13 -8.74 -8.55
C THR A 65 2.66 -7.37 -9.01
N LEU A 66 2.99 -6.96 -10.23
CA LEU A 66 2.58 -5.67 -10.77
C LEU A 66 1.05 -5.55 -10.84
N PRO A 67 0.29 -6.52 -11.41
CA PRO A 67 -1.15 -6.47 -11.39
C PRO A 67 -1.77 -6.39 -9.99
N VAL A 68 -1.28 -7.20 -9.05
CA VAL A 68 -1.78 -7.18 -7.66
C VAL A 68 -1.52 -5.83 -7.00
N LEU A 69 -0.32 -5.27 -7.17
CA LEU A 69 0.04 -3.96 -6.61
C LEU A 69 -0.85 -2.85 -7.19
N PHE A 70 -1.10 -2.85 -8.50
CA PHE A 70 -2.01 -1.90 -9.13
C PHE A 70 -3.44 -2.05 -8.63
N LEU A 71 -3.95 -3.29 -8.50
CA LEU A 71 -5.28 -3.54 -7.92
C LEU A 71 -5.39 -3.00 -6.49
N LEU A 72 -4.37 -3.23 -5.65
CA LEU A 72 -4.32 -2.72 -4.28
C LEU A 72 -4.34 -1.19 -4.25
N ALA A 73 -3.54 -0.54 -5.10
CA ALA A 73 -3.51 0.92 -5.21
C ALA A 73 -4.86 1.49 -5.68
N ILE A 74 -5.50 0.87 -6.66
CA ILE A 74 -6.84 1.25 -7.13
C ILE A 74 -7.87 1.10 -6.01
N GLY A 75 -7.79 0.01 -5.23
CA GLY A 75 -8.66 -0.20 -4.07
C GLY A 75 -8.52 0.89 -3.02
N LYS A 76 -7.28 1.24 -2.65
CA LYS A 76 -7.01 2.30 -1.66
C LYS A 76 -7.44 3.69 -2.14
N THR A 77 -7.28 4.00 -3.43
CA THR A 77 -7.66 5.31 -3.99
C THR A 77 -9.17 5.46 -4.23
N ARG A 78 -9.89 4.35 -4.44
CA ARG A 78 -11.37 4.37 -4.53
C ARG A 78 -12.03 4.42 -3.15
N THR A 79 -11.40 3.82 -2.15
CA THR A 79 -11.81 3.85 -0.75
C THR A 79 -11.07 4.97 -0.02
N ASP A 80 -11.21 6.21 -0.51
CA ASP A 80 -10.91 7.39 0.30
C ASP A 80 -12.01 7.48 1.36
N VAL A 81 -11.80 6.80 2.50
CA VAL A 81 -12.57 7.10 3.71
C VAL A 81 -11.94 8.39 4.24
N PRO A 82 -12.69 9.51 4.32
CA PRO A 82 -12.15 10.72 4.93
C PRO A 82 -11.58 10.36 6.28
N ASP A 83 -10.33 10.73 6.50
CA ASP A 83 -9.59 10.55 7.74
C ASP A 83 -10.40 11.17 8.89
N VAL A 84 -11.20 10.35 9.57
CA VAL A 84 -11.66 10.65 10.91
C VAL A 84 -10.48 10.26 11.78
N GLY A 85 -9.56 11.21 11.93
CA GLY A 85 -8.38 11.05 12.75
C GLY A 85 -8.78 10.62 14.16
N ASP A 86 -8.54 9.36 14.48
CA ASP A 86 -8.33 8.84 15.82
C ASP A 86 -7.94 7.37 15.67
N LEU A 87 -6.69 7.04 16.00
CA LEU A 87 -6.29 5.75 16.56
C LEU A 87 -4.80 5.83 16.82
N GLY A 88 -4.49 5.94 18.12
CA GLY A 88 -3.17 6.15 18.68
C GLY A 88 -2.11 5.20 18.16
N GLU A 89 -0.92 5.76 18.03
CA GLU A 89 0.32 5.04 17.85
C GLU A 89 0.53 4.08 19.03
N GLU A 90 0.10 2.82 18.91
CA GLU A 90 0.68 1.74 19.70
C GLU A 90 1.99 1.32 19.02
N GLN A 91 3.00 2.19 19.12
CA GLN A 91 4.39 1.80 18.91
C GLN A 91 4.77 0.85 20.04
N GLY A 92 5.04 -0.40 19.66
CA GLY A 92 5.33 -1.50 20.58
C GLY A 92 6.36 -1.13 21.65
N THR A 93 5.92 -1.27 22.90
CA THR A 93 6.71 -1.24 24.11
C THR A 93 7.88 -2.24 24.02
N ALA A 94 9.10 -1.73 23.85
CA ALA A 94 10.30 -2.45 24.29
C ALA A 94 10.41 -2.21 25.81
N GLU A 95 9.78 -3.10 26.57
CA GLU A 95 9.81 -3.13 28.03
C GLU A 95 11.19 -3.63 28.49
N GLY A 96 11.95 -2.75 29.16
CA GLY A 96 13.22 -3.09 29.78
C GLY A 96 13.87 -1.90 30.48
N THR A 97 13.92 -1.98 31.82
CA THR A 97 14.90 -1.33 32.70
C THR A 97 14.47 -0.04 33.43
N ASP A 98 14.06 -0.27 34.69
CA ASP A 98 14.40 0.46 35.92
C ASP A 98 14.02 1.95 36.10
N ALA A 99 12.98 2.20 36.92
CA ALA A 99 13.09 2.78 38.28
C ALA A 99 11.72 3.32 38.79
N PRO A 100 11.32 3.07 40.05
CA PRO A 100 10.11 3.66 40.62
C PRO A 100 10.31 5.15 40.95
N PRO A 101 9.33 6.04 40.73
CA PRO A 101 9.45 7.44 41.11
C PRO A 101 9.45 7.57 42.64
N SER A 102 10.58 8.03 43.17
CA SER A 102 10.74 8.48 44.55
C SER A 102 9.76 9.62 44.86
N ARG A 103 8.91 9.39 45.87
CA ARG A 103 8.14 10.44 46.55
C ARG A 103 9.10 11.48 47.13
N SER A 104 9.08 12.69 46.60
CA SER A 104 9.53 13.88 47.32
C SER A 104 8.31 14.69 47.73
N LEU A 105 8.06 14.67 49.05
CA LEU A 105 7.38 15.73 49.77
C LEU A 105 7.98 17.07 49.35
N ASP A 106 7.16 17.99 48.86
CA ASP A 106 7.35 19.46 48.94
C ASP A 106 6.21 20.10 48.14
N ASP A 107 5.16 20.52 48.84
CA ASP A 107 4.34 21.72 48.51
C ASP A 107 3.25 21.88 49.58
N ALA A 108 3.72 22.08 50.81
CA ALA A 108 2.93 22.68 51.87
C ALA A 108 3.28 24.18 51.91
N GLY A 109 2.43 25.02 51.32
CA GLY A 109 2.53 26.45 51.55
C GLY A 109 1.77 27.30 50.52
N THR A 110 0.96 28.21 51.04
CA THR A 110 0.69 29.51 50.40
C THR A 110 -0.37 29.51 49.28
N GLN A 111 -1.66 29.60 49.66
CA GLN A 111 -2.40 30.87 49.63
C GLN A 111 -3.82 30.70 50.20
N ARG A 112 -4.02 31.38 51.33
CA ARG A 112 -5.29 31.80 51.94
C ARG A 112 -5.67 33.15 51.30
N SER A 113 -6.98 33.39 51.11
CA SER A 113 -7.66 34.67 50.73
C SER A 113 -8.32 34.52 49.36
N VAL A 114 -9.66 34.46 49.21
CA VAL A 114 -10.69 35.48 49.46
C VAL A 114 -12.01 34.73 49.70
N ARG A 115 -12.58 34.68 50.92
CA ARG A 115 -13.55 35.62 51.53
C ARG A 115 -14.83 35.87 50.72
N SER A 116 -15.93 35.32 51.24
CA SER A 116 -17.27 35.91 51.38
C SER A 116 -18.00 36.39 50.12
N ASP A 117 -19.02 35.65 49.69
CA ASP A 117 -20.44 35.95 49.96
C ASP A 117 -21.25 34.83 49.30
N GLY A 118 -22.26 34.22 49.90
CA GLY A 118 -23.24 34.79 50.81
C GLY A 118 -24.61 34.65 50.14
N SER A 119 -25.55 34.04 50.87
CA SER A 119 -26.98 33.97 50.58
C SER A 119 -27.37 33.02 49.44
N ALA A 120 -27.91 31.84 49.71
CA ALA A 120 -29.20 31.61 50.34
C ALA A 120 -30.35 32.36 49.66
N ASP A 121 -31.38 31.57 49.35
CA ASP A 121 -32.79 31.91 49.50
C ASP A 121 -33.58 32.23 48.22
N ARG A 122 -34.74 31.56 48.15
CA ARG A 122 -35.97 31.79 47.37
C ARG A 122 -35.96 31.35 45.89
N GLY A 123 -36.85 30.48 45.43
CA GLY A 123 -38.03 29.86 46.04
C GLY A 123 -38.69 28.91 45.04
#